data_AF-A0A1E7H5D5-F1
#
_entry.id   AF-A0A1E7H5D5-F1
#
_cell.length_a   1.000
_cell.length_b   1.000
_cell.length_c   1.000
_cell.angle_alpha   90.00
_cell.angle_beta   90.00
_cell.angle_gamma   90.00
#
_symmetry.space_group_name_H-M   'P 1'
#
loop_
_entity.id
_entity.type
_entity.pdbx_description
1 polymer ?
#
loop_
_entity_poly.entity_id
_entity_poly.type
_entity_poly.pdbx_seq_one_letter_code
_entity_poly.pdbx_strand_id
1 'polypeptide(L)'
;MKCVPTTDVSSEVGYRIAYIALCIENSKLGKELFEILEKIEAIDPKNIQFCCAEWFWNRQVNSYVLQVEPDKFKHQDTAILDYKEALHIEKVRNKCSPDHVDVTVIPLCSA
;
A
#
# COMPACT_ATOMS: atom_id res chain seq x y z
N MET A 1 26.65 -2.67 -5.23
CA MET A 1 26.16 -3.85 -5.97
C MET A 1 26.91 -5.07 -5.45
N LYS A 2 26.27 -5.93 -4.65
CA LYS A 2 26.87 -7.17 -4.14
C LYS A 2 25.96 -8.34 -4.50
N CYS A 3 26.59 -9.42 -4.94
CA CYS A 3 26.02 -10.61 -5.55
C CYS A 3 24.96 -11.30 -4.68
N VAL A 4 23.92 -11.83 -5.33
CA VAL A 4 22.92 -12.71 -4.71
C VAL A 4 23.47 -14.14 -4.67
N PRO A 5 23.46 -14.84 -3.52
CA PRO A 5 23.82 -16.25 -3.50
C PRO A 5 22.67 -17.10 -4.06
N THR A 6 23.01 -17.99 -4.97
CA THR A 6 22.20 -19.13 -5.40
C THR A 6 22.21 -20.20 -4.32
N THR A 7 21.20 -20.21 -3.44
CA THR A 7 20.83 -21.37 -2.62
C THR A 7 19.37 -21.25 -2.20
N ASP A 8 18.71 -22.40 -2.12
CA ASP A 8 17.32 -22.66 -1.73
C ASP A 8 17.02 -22.25 -0.27
N VAL A 9 17.14 -20.94 0.00
CA VAL A 9 16.88 -20.34 1.31
C VAL A 9 15.53 -19.65 1.20
N SER A 10 14.57 -20.13 2.00
CA SER A 10 13.39 -19.37 2.43
C SER A 10 13.89 -18.07 3.07
N SER A 11 14.20 -17.11 2.21
CA SER A 11 14.82 -15.86 2.58
C SER A 11 13.68 -14.94 2.96
N GLU A 12 13.39 -14.94 4.25
CA GLU A 12 12.44 -14.01 4.84
C GLU A 12 12.95 -12.58 4.67
N VAL A 13 12.10 -11.70 4.17
CA VAL A 13 12.40 -10.28 3.96
C VAL A 13 11.49 -9.46 4.85
N GLY A 14 12.07 -8.51 5.59
CA GLY A 14 11.30 -7.50 6.31
C GLY A 14 10.68 -6.52 5.31
N TYR A 15 9.36 -6.46 5.29
CA TYR A 15 8.58 -5.57 4.45
C TYR A 15 7.91 -4.50 5.31
N ARG A 16 7.95 -3.23 4.87
CA ARG A 16 7.24 -2.11 5.51
C ARG A 16 6.08 -1.70 4.61
N ILE A 17 4.92 -1.42 5.20
CA ILE A 17 3.74 -1.01 4.46
C ILE A 17 4.06 0.22 3.58
N ALA A 18 3.64 0.17 2.32
CA ALA A 18 3.50 1.35 1.49
C ALA A 18 2.00 1.71 1.36
N TYR A 19 1.64 2.91 1.81
CA TYR A 19 0.29 3.44 1.65
C TYR A 19 0.31 4.90 1.22
N ILE A 20 -0.74 5.30 0.51
CA ILE A 20 -1.05 6.69 0.18
C ILE A 20 -2.33 7.05 0.93
N ALA A 21 -2.26 8.06 1.77
CA ALA A 21 -3.41 8.62 2.47
C ALA A 21 -3.90 9.87 1.73
N LEU A 22 -5.19 9.93 1.42
CA LEU A 22 -5.80 11.02 0.66
C LEU A 22 -7.14 11.46 1.23
N CYS A 23 -7.43 12.74 1.14
CA CYS A 23 -8.75 13.29 1.45
C CYS A 23 -9.49 13.52 0.13
N ILE A 24 -10.63 12.86 -0.04
CA ILE A 24 -11.46 13.02 -1.24
C ILE A 24 -12.55 14.04 -0.93
N GLU A 25 -12.58 15.11 -1.71
CA GLU A 25 -13.63 16.12 -1.57
C GLU A 25 -15.01 15.51 -1.91
N ASN A 26 -16.06 15.89 -1.19
CA ASN A 26 -17.44 15.51 -1.52
C ASN A 26 -17.97 16.34 -2.69
N SER A 27 -17.36 16.17 -3.85
CA SER A 27 -17.73 16.79 -5.12
C SER A 27 -17.92 15.74 -6.20
N LYS A 28 -18.43 16.12 -7.37
CA LYS A 28 -18.59 15.20 -8.51
C LYS A 28 -17.24 14.58 -8.90
N LEU A 29 -16.20 15.40 -9.02
CA LEU A 29 -14.84 14.96 -9.35
C LEU A 29 -14.25 14.06 -8.25
N GLY A 30 -14.52 14.36 -6.97
CA GLY A 30 -14.11 13.50 -5.88
C GLY A 30 -14.75 12.12 -5.92
N LYS A 31 -16.04 12.02 -6.25
CA LYS A 31 -16.73 10.73 -6.44
C LYS A 31 -16.14 9.94 -7.62
N GLU A 32 -15.86 10.62 -8.73
CA GLU A 32 -15.20 9.99 -9.89
C GLU A 32 -13.80 9.45 -9.51
N LEU A 33 -13.02 10.23 -8.74
CA LEU A 33 -11.73 9.78 -8.22
C LEU A 33 -11.88 8.55 -7.30
N PHE A 34 -12.86 8.57 -6.39
CA PHE A 34 -13.15 7.44 -5.50
C PHE A 34 -13.44 6.16 -6.30
N GLU A 35 -14.31 6.22 -7.31
CA GLU A 35 -14.65 5.08 -8.17
C GLU A 35 -13.45 4.58 -9.00
N ILE A 36 -12.52 5.46 -9.37
CA ILE A 36 -11.28 5.07 -10.05
C ILE A 36 -10.36 4.32 -9.08
N LEU A 37 -10.19 4.83 -7.86
CA LEU A 37 -9.32 4.21 -6.85
C LEU A 37 -9.85 2.85 -6.38
N GLU A 38 -11.17 2.72 -6.24
CA GLU A 38 -11.83 1.44 -5.93
C GLU A 38 -11.53 0.37 -7.00
N LYS A 39 -11.44 0.76 -8.28
CA LYS A 39 -11.08 -0.17 -9.37
C LYS A 39 -9.62 -0.63 -9.34
N ILE A 40 -8.73 0.09 -8.66
CA ILE A 40 -7.32 -0.30 -8.53
C ILE A 40 -7.20 -1.58 -7.69
N GLU A 41 -8.07 -1.77 -6.70
CA GLU A 41 -8.12 -2.99 -5.89
C GLU A 41 -8.28 -4.25 -6.76
N ALA A 42 -9.07 -4.17 -7.85
CA ALA A 42 -9.30 -5.29 -8.75
C ALA A 42 -8.04 -5.77 -9.50
N ILE A 43 -6.95 -5.00 -9.52
CA ILE A 43 -5.68 -5.40 -10.14
C ILE A 43 -5.03 -6.55 -9.38
N ASP A 44 -5.08 -6.51 -8.05
CA ASP A 44 -4.61 -7.58 -7.16
C ASP A 44 -5.32 -7.46 -5.79
N PRO A 45 -6.54 -7.99 -5.65
CA PRO A 45 -7.36 -7.79 -4.45
C PRO A 45 -6.81 -8.50 -3.21
N LYS A 46 -5.76 -9.32 -3.36
CA LYS A 46 -5.06 -9.91 -2.21
C LYS A 46 -3.98 -9.01 -1.64
N ASN A 47 -3.49 -8.07 -2.46
CA ASN A 47 -2.33 -7.24 -2.15
C ASN A 47 -2.59 -5.74 -2.28
N ILE A 48 -3.72 -5.31 -2.83
CA ILE A 48 -4.12 -3.91 -2.95
C ILE A 48 -5.41 -3.74 -2.16
N GLN A 49 -5.48 -2.69 -1.35
CA GLN A 49 -6.63 -2.39 -0.51
C GLN A 49 -6.93 -0.91 -0.61
N PHE A 50 -8.19 -0.56 -0.85
CA PHE A 50 -8.65 0.83 -0.79
C PHE A 50 -9.71 0.96 0.30
N CYS A 51 -9.37 1.62 1.42
CA CYS A 51 -10.23 1.59 2.61
C CYS A 51 -10.24 2.89 3.40
N CYS A 52 -11.22 3.02 4.29
CA CYS A 52 -11.26 4.07 5.30
C CYS A 52 -10.45 3.61 6.52
N ALA A 53 -9.21 4.08 6.67
CA ALA A 53 -8.45 3.83 7.87
C ALA A 53 -9.04 4.64 9.03
N GLU A 54 -9.56 3.95 10.06
CA GLU A 54 -10.26 4.58 11.20
C GLU A 54 -9.40 5.65 11.89
N TRP A 55 -8.10 5.38 12.07
CA TRP A 55 -7.16 6.34 12.66
C TRP A 55 -7.02 7.64 11.86
N PHE A 56 -7.23 7.58 10.54
CA PHE A 56 -7.18 8.75 9.66
C PHE A 56 -8.54 9.46 9.63
N TRP A 57 -9.62 8.68 9.54
CA TRP A 57 -10.99 9.19 9.52
C TRP A 57 -11.35 9.97 10.79
N ASN A 58 -10.85 9.52 11.94
CA ASN A 58 -11.02 10.22 13.23
C ASN A 58 -10.36 11.60 13.26
N ARG A 59 -9.37 11.86 12.37
CA ARG A 59 -8.70 13.16 12.24
C ARG A 59 -9.33 14.02 11.15
N GLN A 60 -9.76 13.42 10.05
CA GLN A 60 -10.33 14.12 8.90
C GLN A 60 -11.39 13.25 8.22
N VAL A 61 -12.62 13.73 8.12
CA VAL A 61 -13.71 13.01 7.42
C VAL A 61 -13.44 13.01 5.90
N ASN A 62 -13.90 11.96 5.21
CA ASN A 62 -13.64 11.69 3.79
C ASN A 62 -12.18 11.40 3.47
N SER A 63 -11.51 10.72 4.39
CA SER A 63 -10.12 10.35 4.27
C SER A 63 -9.98 8.86 3.97
N TYR A 64 -9.22 8.50 2.94
CA TYR A 64 -9.08 7.15 2.44
C TYR A 64 -7.61 6.78 2.32
N VAL A 65 -7.32 5.49 2.34
CA VAL A 65 -5.98 4.93 2.22
C VAL A 65 -5.97 3.93 1.07
N LEU A 66 -5.04 4.11 0.12
CA LEU A 66 -4.67 3.10 -0.86
C LEU A 66 -3.39 2.43 -0.39
N GLN A 67 -3.45 1.12 -0.13
CA GLN A 67 -2.39 0.35 0.49
C GLN A 67 -2.01 -0.82 -0.41
N VAL A 68 -0.70 -1.08 -0.54
CA VAL A 68 -0.17 -2.22 -1.31
C VAL A 68 0.57 -3.17 -0.39
N GLU A 69 -0.16 -4.15 0.14
CA GLU A 69 0.35 -5.24 0.94
C GLU A 69 -0.62 -6.43 1.00
N PRO A 70 -0.14 -7.63 1.40
CA PRO A 70 -1.00 -8.78 1.63
C PRO A 70 -2.07 -8.50 2.68
N ASP A 71 -3.33 -8.82 2.37
CA ASP A 71 -4.48 -8.61 3.29
C ASP A 71 -4.27 -9.22 4.68
N LYS A 72 -3.50 -10.32 4.77
CA LYS A 72 -3.15 -10.97 6.04
C LYS A 72 -2.36 -10.08 7.01
N PHE A 73 -1.78 -8.97 6.53
CA PHE A 73 -0.97 -8.04 7.31
C PHE A 73 -1.57 -6.62 7.44
N LYS A 74 -2.80 -6.37 6.95
CA LYS A 74 -3.47 -5.05 6.90
C LYS A 74 -3.50 -4.18 8.15
N HIS A 75 -3.18 -4.76 9.30
CA HIS A 75 -3.16 -4.09 10.60
C HIS A 75 -1.74 -3.98 11.20
N GLN A 76 -0.69 -4.24 10.42
CA GLN A 76 0.70 -4.33 10.91
C GLN A 76 1.66 -3.50 10.05
N ASP A 77 2.28 -2.46 10.62
CA ASP A 77 3.24 -1.59 9.92
C ASP A 77 4.46 -2.31 9.31
N THR A 78 4.71 -3.54 9.74
CA THR A 78 5.79 -4.40 9.24
C THR A 78 5.34 -5.84 9.14
N ALA A 79 5.77 -6.53 8.10
CA ALA A 79 5.54 -7.97 7.91
C ALA A 79 6.83 -8.68 7.53
N ILE A 80 6.94 -9.95 7.91
CA ILE A 80 7.98 -10.85 7.40
C ILE A 80 7.37 -11.65 6.27
N LEU A 81 7.95 -11.53 5.08
CA LEU A 81 7.45 -12.15 3.86
C LEU A 81 8.47 -13.14 3.30
N ASP A 82 7.98 -14.21 2.67
CA ASP A 82 8.83 -15.00 1.80
C ASP A 82 9.32 -14.15 0.62
N TYR A 83 10.55 -14.41 0.17
CA TYR A 83 11.17 -13.67 -0.93
C TYR A 83 10.30 -13.60 -2.20
N LYS A 84 9.57 -14.68 -2.56
CA LYS A 84 8.71 -14.68 -3.74
C LYS A 84 7.48 -13.78 -3.56
N GLU A 85 6.90 -13.78 -2.35
CA GLU A 85 5.79 -12.90 -1.99
C GLU A 85 6.24 -11.44 -1.98
N ALA A 86 7.40 -11.14 -1.38
CA ALA A 86 8.00 -9.81 -1.41
C ALA A 86 8.25 -9.29 -2.83
N LEU A 87 8.80 -10.13 -3.71
CA LEU A 87 9.04 -9.78 -5.12
C LEU A 87 7.73 -9.55 -5.90
N HIS A 88 6.68 -10.31 -5.58
CA HIS A 88 5.36 -10.12 -6.17
C HIS A 88 4.77 -8.76 -5.79
N ILE A 89 4.76 -8.44 -4.48
CA ILE A 89 4.21 -7.17 -3.99
C ILE A 89 5.00 -5.99 -4.53
N GLU A 90 6.34 -6.10 -4.63
CA GLU A 90 7.15 -5.06 -5.27
C GLU A 90 6.74 -4.80 -6.72
N LYS A 91 6.47 -5.85 -7.51
CA LYS A 91 5.99 -5.70 -8.89
C LYS A 91 4.62 -5.03 -8.94
N VAL A 92 3.71 -5.39 -8.04
CA VAL A 92 2.37 -4.78 -7.93
C VAL A 92 2.50 -3.30 -7.57
N ARG A 93 3.28 -2.97 -6.54
CA ARG A 93 3.57 -1.59 -6.13
C ARG A 93 4.10 -0.75 -7.28
N ASN A 94 5.12 -1.26 -7.99
CA ASN A 94 5.73 -0.53 -9.10
C ASN A 94 4.79 -0.35 -10.29
N LYS A 95 3.77 -1.21 -10.45
CA LYS A 95 2.73 -1.05 -11.47
C LYS A 95 1.67 -0.02 -11.07
N CYS A 96 1.37 0.09 -9.77
CA CYS A 96 0.38 1.00 -9.23
C CYS A 96 0.93 2.41 -8.96
N SER A 97 2.24 2.55 -8.76
CA SER A 97 2.91 3.84 -8.64
C SER A 97 3.34 4.35 -10.02
N PRO A 98 2.91 5.55 -10.46
CA PRO A 98 3.60 6.26 -11.53
C PRO A 98 5.07 6.45 -11.14
N ASP A 99 5.98 6.40 -12.11
CA ASP A 99 7.44 6.49 -11.89
C ASP A 99 7.91 7.73 -11.09
N HIS A 100 7.03 8.70 -10.81
CA HIS A 100 7.30 9.98 -10.12
C HIS A 100 6.29 10.31 -9.00
N VAL A 101 5.74 9.31 -8.31
CA VAL A 101 5.08 9.59 -7.03
C VAL A 101 6.09 9.37 -5.92
N ASP A 102 6.66 10.47 -5.42
CA ASP A 102 7.25 10.50 -4.09
C ASP A 102 6.16 10.06 -3.11
N VAL A 103 6.15 8.76 -2.79
CA VAL A 103 5.39 8.22 -1.66
C VAL A 103 6.02 8.85 -0.44
N THR A 104 5.51 10.03 -0.10
CA THR A 104 5.80 10.65 1.19
C THR A 104 5.20 9.69 2.20
N VAL A 105 6.05 8.84 2.78
CA VAL A 105 5.77 8.22 4.06
C VAL A 105 5.51 9.41 4.98
N ILE A 106 4.23 9.73 5.19
CA ILE A 106 3.88 10.68 6.24
C ILE A 106 4.37 9.99 7.49
N PRO A 107 5.43 10.49 8.17
CA PRO A 107 5.76 9.95 9.47
C PRO A 107 4.48 10.15 10.28
N LEU A 108 3.89 9.05 10.75
CA LEU A 108 2.91 9.11 11.82
C LEU A 108 3.67 9.73 13.00
N CYS A 109 3.68 11.07 13.06
CA CYS A 109 4.17 11.80 14.20
C CYS A 109 3.36 11.28 15.37
N SER A 110 4.08 10.62 16.28
CA SER A 110 3.64 10.23 17.59
C SER A 110 2.84 11.38 18.21
N ALA A 111 1.57 11.14 18.48
CA ALA A 111 0.81 11.92 19.43
C ALA A 111 1.05 11.31 20.81
#